data_AF-A0A3S4LTV0-F1
#
_entry.id   AF-A0A3S4LTV0-F1
#
_cell.length_a   1.000
_cell.length_b   1.000
_cell.length_c   1.000
_cell.angle_alpha   90.00
_cell.angle_beta   90.00
_cell.angle_gamma   90.00
#
_symmetry.space_group_name_H-M   'P 1'
#
loop_
_entity.id
_entity.type
_entity.pdbx_description
1 polymer ?
#
loop_
_entity_poly.entity_id
_entity_poly.type
_entity_poly.pdbx_seq_one_letter_code
_entity_poly.pdbx_strand_id
1 'polypeptide(L)'
;MNNSLPTGSIAAAVDLLNKENVIAYPTEAVFGVGCDPDSETAVTRLLALKQRPVDKGLILIAASFEQLKPYIDDSILTAAQRKAVFDCWPGPVTFVFPAPATTPRWLTGRFDSLAVRVTNHPLVVALCNAYGKPLVSTSANLSGLPPCRTIEEVRAQFGDDFPVV
;
A
#
# COMPACT_ATOMS: atom_id res chain seq x y z
N MET A 1 2.23 26.66 8.15
CA MET A 1 2.71 25.31 8.50
C MET A 1 3.46 24.79 7.28
N ASN A 2 4.78 24.86 7.32
CA ASN A 2 5.64 24.44 6.22
C ASN A 2 5.47 22.93 6.01
N ASN A 3 5.27 22.49 4.78
CA ASN A 3 5.69 21.16 4.34
C ASN A 3 6.06 21.27 2.86
N SER A 4 7.21 21.88 2.63
CA SER A 4 7.94 21.81 1.37
C SER A 4 8.15 20.32 1.06
N LEU A 5 7.66 19.84 -0.08
CA LEU A 5 7.96 18.51 -0.61
C LEU A 5 9.19 18.60 -1.53
N PRO A 6 10.35 18.05 -1.14
CA PRO A 6 11.33 17.59 -2.12
C PRO A 6 11.80 16.14 -1.79
N THR A 7 11.89 15.16 -2.71
CA THR A 7 11.75 15.04 -4.19
C THR A 7 11.41 13.55 -4.44
N GLY A 8 10.41 13.11 -5.22
CA GLY A 8 9.73 13.73 -6.36
C GLY A 8 8.20 13.92 -6.23
N SER A 9 7.59 14.48 -7.27
CA SER A 9 6.17 14.81 -7.28
C SER A 9 5.30 13.56 -7.30
N ILE A 10 4.03 13.68 -6.88
CA ILE A 10 3.01 12.62 -7.06
C ILE A 10 2.98 12.12 -8.51
N ALA A 11 3.17 13.02 -9.49
CA ALA A 11 3.23 12.64 -10.90
C ALA A 11 4.43 11.72 -11.20
N ALA A 12 5.62 12.03 -10.68
CA ALA A 12 6.80 11.17 -10.84
C ALA A 12 6.59 9.80 -10.14
N ALA A 13 5.94 9.78 -8.98
CA ALA A 13 5.58 8.55 -8.30
C ALA A 13 4.63 7.67 -9.13
N VAL A 14 3.60 8.28 -9.73
CA VAL A 14 2.68 7.60 -10.65
C VAL A 14 3.40 7.04 -11.87
N ASP A 15 4.33 7.80 -12.46
CA ASP A 15 5.15 7.31 -13.59
C ASP A 15 6.01 6.11 -13.21
N LEU A 16 6.56 6.08 -11.99
CA LEU A 16 7.34 4.95 -11.49
C LEU A 16 6.45 3.72 -11.26
N LEU A 17 5.27 3.90 -10.67
CA LEU A 17 4.27 2.83 -10.49
C LEU A 17 3.84 2.24 -11.83
N ASN A 18 3.56 3.08 -12.83
CA ASN A 18 3.22 2.66 -14.19
C ASN A 18 4.35 1.88 -14.88
N LYS A 19 5.60 2.09 -14.44
CA LYS A 19 6.80 1.35 -14.90
C LYS A 19 7.13 0.14 -14.02
N GLU A 20 6.15 -0.32 -13.22
CA GLU A 20 6.26 -1.48 -12.35
C GLU A 20 7.38 -1.37 -11.29
N ASN A 21 7.69 -0.13 -10.86
CA ASN A 21 8.68 0.11 -9.82
C ASN A 21 8.04 0.16 -8.43
N VAL A 22 8.90 -0.04 -7.43
CA VAL A 22 8.56 0.14 -6.01
C VAL A 22 8.94 1.57 -5.61
N ILE A 23 8.08 2.21 -4.83
CA ILE A 23 8.30 3.56 -4.27
C ILE A 23 8.21 3.53 -2.75
N ALA A 24 8.88 4.46 -2.07
CA ALA A 24 8.67 4.75 -0.67
C ALA A 24 7.83 6.02 -0.49
N TYR A 25 6.99 6.06 0.54
CA TYR A 25 6.18 7.23 0.89
C TYR A 25 5.92 7.28 2.40
N PRO A 26 5.77 8.46 3.00
CA PRO A 26 5.41 8.57 4.41
C PRO A 26 3.98 8.07 4.66
N THR A 27 3.77 7.42 5.80
CA THR A 27 2.45 7.08 6.33
C THR A 27 2.31 7.60 7.77
N GLU A 28 1.21 7.28 8.45
CA GLU A 28 0.84 7.87 9.74
C GLU A 28 1.87 7.62 10.87
N ALA A 29 2.61 6.50 10.79
CA ALA A 29 3.56 6.09 11.84
C ALA A 29 5.01 6.00 11.35
N VAL A 30 5.20 5.44 10.15
CA VAL A 30 6.51 5.12 9.56
C VAL A 30 6.42 5.29 8.05
N PHE A 31 7.55 5.24 7.34
CA PHE A 31 7.52 5.12 5.88
C PHE A 31 6.96 3.77 5.47
N GLY A 32 6.20 3.77 4.37
CA GLY A 32 5.81 2.58 3.65
C GLY A 32 6.64 2.42 2.38
N VAL A 33 6.75 1.19 1.89
CA VAL A 33 7.09 0.91 0.49
C VAL A 33 5.88 0.27 -0.18
N GLY A 34 5.65 0.64 -1.43
CA GLY A 34 4.48 0.21 -2.18
C GLY A 34 4.70 0.17 -3.68
N CYS A 35 3.77 -0.49 -4.36
CA CYS A 35 3.84 -0.73 -5.80
C CYS A 35 2.43 -0.95 -6.37
N ASP A 36 2.35 -1.14 -7.69
CA ASP A 36 1.12 -1.49 -8.39
C ASP A 36 0.58 -2.87 -7.93
N PRO A 37 -0.66 -2.96 -7.40
CA PRO A 37 -1.27 -4.25 -7.03
C PRO A 37 -1.55 -5.19 -8.20
N ASP A 38 -1.75 -4.66 -9.40
CA ASP A 38 -2.12 -5.44 -10.59
C ASP A 38 -0.90 -5.99 -11.34
N SER A 39 0.31 -5.50 -11.02
CA SER A 39 1.56 -5.95 -11.64
C SER A 39 2.25 -7.02 -10.78
N GLU A 40 2.21 -8.28 -11.25
CA GLU A 40 2.99 -9.36 -10.64
C GLU A 40 4.49 -9.03 -10.59
N THR A 41 5.01 -8.35 -11.62
CA THR A 41 6.39 -7.88 -11.67
C THR A 41 6.71 -6.93 -10.52
N ALA A 42 5.88 -5.90 -10.32
CA ALA A 42 6.09 -4.90 -9.28
C ALA A 42 6.00 -5.53 -7.88
N VAL A 43 5.01 -6.41 -7.67
CA VAL A 43 4.83 -7.13 -6.41
C VAL A 43 6.00 -8.07 -6.14
N THR A 44 6.48 -8.80 -7.15
CA THR A 44 7.65 -9.68 -7.01
C THR A 44 8.91 -8.88 -6.65
N ARG A 45 9.13 -7.71 -7.26
CA ARG A 45 10.22 -6.79 -6.90
C ARG A 45 10.11 -6.34 -5.44
N LEU A 46 8.91 -5.94 -5.00
CA LEU A 46 8.68 -5.55 -3.61
C LEU A 46 8.94 -6.69 -2.63
N LEU A 47 8.48 -7.90 -2.94
CA LEU A 47 8.70 -9.09 -2.10
C LEU A 47 10.19 -9.46 -2.03
N ALA A 48 10.90 -9.41 -3.16
CA ALA A 48 12.35 -9.65 -3.22
C ALA A 48 13.11 -8.59 -2.40
N LEU A 49 12.77 -7.31 -2.57
CA LEU A 49 13.34 -6.20 -1.78
C LEU A 49 13.15 -6.42 -0.28
N LYS A 50 11.96 -6.86 0.12
CA LYS A 50 11.59 -7.10 1.51
C LYS A 50 12.06 -8.44 2.06
N GLN A 51 12.61 -9.32 1.21
CA GLN A 51 12.85 -10.74 1.52
C GLN A 51 11.63 -11.39 2.19
N ARG A 52 10.44 -11.06 1.68
CA ARG A 52 9.16 -11.47 2.26
C ARG A 52 8.58 -12.61 1.42
N PRO A 53 8.14 -13.71 2.05
CA PRO A 53 7.49 -14.78 1.30
C PRO A 53 6.08 -14.35 0.89
N VAL A 54 5.70 -14.70 -0.34
CA VAL A 54 4.40 -14.33 -0.96
C VAL A 54 3.20 -14.92 -0.22
N ASP A 55 3.38 -16.08 0.42
CA ASP A 55 2.34 -16.83 1.11
C ASP A 55 1.65 -16.05 2.24
N LYS A 56 2.35 -15.07 2.84
CA LYS A 56 1.83 -14.20 3.90
C LYS A 56 0.80 -13.18 3.40
N GLY A 57 0.71 -12.96 2.10
CA GLY A 57 -0.09 -11.90 1.51
C GLY A 57 0.43 -10.49 1.86
N LEU A 58 -0.25 -9.52 1.27
CA LEU A 58 0.06 -8.10 1.31
C LEU A 58 -1.18 -7.29 1.73
N ILE A 59 -0.96 -6.00 2.00
CA ILE A 59 -2.02 -5.06 2.36
C ILE A 59 -2.23 -4.11 1.18
N LEU A 60 -3.49 -3.82 0.83
CA LEU A 60 -3.80 -2.69 -0.04
C LEU A 60 -4.18 -1.45 0.77
N ILE A 61 -3.63 -0.31 0.39
CA ILE A 61 -4.01 1.00 0.91
C ILE A 61 -4.69 1.82 -0.18
N ALA A 62 -5.79 2.49 0.17
CA ALA A 62 -6.61 3.23 -0.77
C ALA A 62 -7.02 4.60 -0.23
N ALA A 63 -7.36 5.51 -1.15
CA ALA A 63 -7.98 6.79 -0.82
C ALA A 63 -9.48 6.67 -0.52
N SER A 64 -10.14 5.67 -1.12
CA SER A 64 -11.57 5.41 -0.90
C SER A 64 -11.88 3.92 -0.91
N PHE A 65 -13.05 3.55 -0.38
CA PHE A 65 -13.48 2.16 -0.37
C PHE A 65 -13.76 1.62 -1.78
N GLU A 66 -14.21 2.48 -2.69
CA GLU A 66 -14.52 2.14 -4.08
C GLU A 66 -13.31 1.56 -4.82
N GLN A 67 -12.10 2.07 -4.53
CA GLN A 67 -10.85 1.57 -5.10
C GLN A 67 -10.52 0.14 -4.65
N LEU A 68 -11.06 -0.31 -3.51
CA LEU A 68 -10.81 -1.65 -2.96
C LEU A 68 -11.77 -2.70 -3.52
N LYS A 69 -12.98 -2.30 -3.94
CA LYS A 69 -14.04 -3.21 -4.41
C LYS A 69 -13.61 -4.22 -5.47
N PRO A 70 -12.69 -3.92 -6.42
CA PRO A 70 -12.21 -4.93 -7.37
C PRO A 70 -11.43 -6.09 -6.72
N TYR A 71 -10.90 -5.90 -5.51
CA TYR A 71 -9.98 -6.84 -4.85
C TYR A 71 -10.59 -7.57 -3.64
N ILE A 72 -11.81 -7.21 -3.24
CA ILE A 72 -12.47 -7.76 -2.05
C ILE A 72 -13.93 -8.10 -2.37
N ASP A 73 -14.48 -9.02 -1.58
CA ASP A 73 -15.90 -9.35 -1.58
C ASP A 73 -16.54 -8.82 -0.29
N ASP A 74 -17.34 -7.76 -0.43
CA ASP A 74 -18.13 -7.16 0.66
C ASP A 74 -19.58 -7.66 0.70
N SER A 75 -19.97 -8.62 -0.14
CA SER A 75 -21.37 -9.07 -0.30
C SER A 75 -21.92 -9.79 0.94
N ILE A 76 -21.04 -10.43 1.71
CA ILE A 76 -21.42 -11.15 2.92
C ILE A 76 -21.54 -10.26 4.16
N LEU A 77 -21.19 -8.97 4.05
CA LEU A 77 -21.26 -8.06 5.18
C LEU A 77 -22.70 -7.68 5.50
N THR A 78 -23.08 -7.86 6.75
CA THR A 78 -24.30 -7.25 7.28
C THR A 78 -24.17 -5.72 7.31
N ALA A 79 -25.30 -5.00 7.30
CA ALA A 79 -25.31 -3.55 7.44
C ALA A 79 -24.58 -3.05 8.71
N ALA A 80 -24.68 -3.81 9.81
CA ALA A 80 -24.00 -3.47 11.07
C ALA A 80 -22.47 -3.62 10.95
N GLN A 81 -21.97 -4.69 10.33
CA GLN A 81 -20.53 -4.88 10.08
C GLN A 81 -20.00 -3.81 9.13
N ARG A 82 -20.74 -3.53 8.06
CA ARG A 82 -20.39 -2.48 7.09
C ARG A 82 -20.30 -1.12 7.78
N LYS A 83 -21.25 -0.79 8.66
CA LYS A 83 -21.20 0.42 9.47
C LYS A 83 -19.97 0.46 10.38
N ALA A 84 -19.68 -0.63 11.10
CA ALA A 84 -18.52 -0.69 12.00
C ALA A 84 -17.19 -0.46 11.27
N VAL A 85 -17.04 -1.00 10.05
CA VAL A 85 -15.86 -0.75 9.20
C VAL A 85 -15.78 0.72 8.82
N PHE A 86 -16.86 1.31 8.31
CA PHE A 86 -16.88 2.71 7.87
C PHE A 86 -16.80 3.72 9.01
N ASP A 87 -17.19 3.35 10.24
CA ASP A 87 -16.97 4.21 11.40
C ASP A 87 -15.48 4.31 11.78
N CYS A 88 -14.65 3.33 11.38
CA CYS A 88 -13.21 3.33 11.58
C CYS A 88 -12.41 3.94 10.41
N TRP A 89 -13.06 4.20 9.28
CA TRP A 89 -12.43 4.69 8.06
C TRP A 89 -13.00 6.04 7.60
N PRO A 90 -12.17 6.93 7.03
CA PRO A 90 -10.73 6.78 6.77
C PRO A 90 -9.88 6.82 8.06
N GLY A 91 -8.88 5.95 8.17
CA GLY A 91 -8.10 5.83 9.41
C GLY A 91 -7.04 4.72 9.40
N PRO A 92 -6.38 4.49 10.56
CA PRO A 92 -5.23 3.60 10.65
C PRO A 92 -5.60 2.10 10.68
N VAL A 93 -6.87 1.78 10.87
CA VAL A 93 -7.34 0.40 11.04
C VAL A 93 -7.26 -0.36 9.71
N THR A 94 -6.75 -1.59 9.75
CA THR A 94 -6.75 -2.50 8.58
C THR A 94 -7.78 -3.59 8.84
N PHE A 95 -8.63 -3.86 7.86
CA PHE A 95 -9.62 -4.95 7.92
C PHE A 95 -9.25 -6.03 6.91
N VAL A 96 -9.65 -7.27 7.21
CA VAL A 96 -9.49 -8.41 6.31
C VAL A 96 -10.86 -8.77 5.75
N PHE A 97 -10.98 -8.77 4.42
CA PHE A 97 -12.19 -9.19 3.71
C PHE A 97 -11.95 -10.50 2.96
N PRO A 98 -12.98 -11.31 2.72
CA PRO A 98 -12.90 -12.33 1.68
C PRO A 98 -12.46 -11.69 0.37
N ALA A 99 -11.67 -12.42 -0.42
CA ALA A 99 -11.22 -11.99 -1.73
C ALA A 99 -11.86 -12.88 -2.80
N PRO A 100 -12.41 -12.32 -3.89
CA PRO A 100 -12.88 -13.13 -5.01
C PRO A 100 -11.71 -13.92 -5.64
N ALA A 101 -12.01 -15.03 -6.30
CA ALA A 101 -11.00 -15.86 -6.97
C ALA A 101 -10.23 -15.11 -8.08
N THR A 102 -10.76 -13.98 -8.56
CA THR A 102 -10.11 -13.08 -9.52
C THR A 102 -9.02 -12.22 -8.89
N THR A 103 -9.00 -12.07 -7.56
CA THR A 103 -7.95 -11.32 -6.88
C THR A 103 -6.64 -12.11 -6.96
N PRO A 104 -5.54 -11.47 -7.43
CA PRO A 104 -4.31 -12.20 -7.65
C PRO A 104 -3.73 -12.85 -6.38
N ARG A 105 -3.19 -14.06 -6.53
CA ARG A 105 -2.58 -14.82 -5.42
C ARG A 105 -1.31 -14.18 -4.89
N TRP A 106 -0.64 -13.33 -5.65
CA TRP A 106 0.48 -12.54 -5.13
C TRP A 106 0.04 -11.47 -4.11
N LEU A 107 -1.25 -11.10 -4.08
CA LEU A 107 -1.83 -10.22 -3.06
C LEU A 107 -2.34 -11.00 -1.85
N THR A 108 -3.12 -12.07 -2.07
CA THR A 108 -3.75 -12.83 -0.99
C THR A 108 -2.82 -13.88 -0.36
N GLY A 109 -1.73 -14.24 -1.04
CA GLY A 109 -0.83 -15.31 -0.63
C GLY A 109 -1.54 -16.66 -0.60
N ARG A 110 -1.46 -17.36 0.54
CA ARG A 110 -2.14 -18.65 0.73
C ARG A 110 -3.61 -18.54 1.15
N PHE A 111 -4.12 -17.33 1.37
CA PHE A 111 -5.45 -17.11 1.92
C PHE A 111 -6.49 -16.78 0.83
N ASP A 112 -7.76 -16.94 1.15
CA ASP A 112 -8.90 -16.52 0.32
C ASP A 112 -9.48 -15.19 0.81
N SER A 113 -8.60 -14.36 1.37
CA SER A 113 -8.91 -13.09 2.00
C SER A 113 -7.79 -12.09 1.76
N LEU A 114 -8.12 -10.80 1.76
CA LEU A 114 -7.17 -9.70 1.56
C LEU A 114 -7.28 -8.67 2.68
N ALA A 115 -6.12 -8.22 3.17
CA ALA A 115 -6.02 -7.13 4.11
C ALA A 115 -6.05 -5.79 3.36
N VAL A 116 -6.92 -4.88 3.76
CA VAL A 116 -7.11 -3.59 3.09
C VAL A 116 -7.31 -2.46 4.11
N ARG A 117 -6.97 -1.24 3.70
CA ARG A 117 -7.09 -0.02 4.52
C ARG A 117 -7.49 1.18 3.67
N VAL A 118 -8.49 1.93 4.13
CA VAL A 118 -8.77 3.29 3.63
C VAL A 118 -8.09 4.29 4.55
N THR A 119 -7.07 4.98 4.06
CA THR A 119 -6.22 5.89 4.87
C THR A 119 -6.75 7.31 4.86
N ASN A 120 -6.46 8.07 5.93
CA ASN A 120 -6.64 9.52 5.99
C ASN A 120 -5.33 10.30 5.81
N HIS A 121 -4.22 9.63 5.47
CA HIS A 121 -2.92 10.27 5.29
C HIS A 121 -2.91 11.11 4.00
N PRO A 122 -2.80 12.46 4.06
CA PRO A 122 -3.07 13.32 2.92
C PRO A 122 -2.25 13.01 1.66
N LEU A 123 -0.96 12.69 1.83
CA LEU A 123 -0.08 12.35 0.71
C LEU A 123 -0.49 11.03 0.04
N VAL A 124 -0.87 10.02 0.82
CA VAL A 124 -1.24 8.70 0.27
C VAL A 124 -2.61 8.78 -0.40
N VAL A 125 -3.54 9.55 0.18
CA VAL A 125 -4.83 9.85 -0.45
C VAL A 125 -4.62 10.53 -1.80
N ALA A 126 -3.78 11.57 -1.86
CA ALA A 126 -3.48 12.27 -3.10
C ALA A 126 -2.80 11.35 -4.14
N LEU A 127 -1.88 10.49 -3.69
CA LEU A 127 -1.19 9.53 -4.55
C LEU A 127 -2.16 8.48 -5.13
N CYS A 128 -3.00 7.85 -4.30
CA CYS A 128 -3.98 6.86 -4.77
C CYS A 128 -5.04 7.48 -5.69
N ASN A 129 -5.44 8.74 -5.43
CA ASN A 129 -6.36 9.46 -6.30
C ASN A 129 -5.73 9.80 -7.65
N ALA A 130 -4.48 10.28 -7.66
CA ALA A 130 -3.75 10.59 -8.89
C ALA A 130 -3.44 9.32 -9.70
N TYR A 131 -3.17 8.20 -9.01
CA TYR A 131 -2.94 6.91 -9.64
C TYR A 131 -4.22 6.23 -10.13
N GLY A 132 -5.36 6.54 -9.50
CA GLY A 132 -6.68 6.03 -9.87
C GLY A 132 -7.05 4.67 -9.26
N LYS A 133 -6.15 4.06 -8.47
CA LYS A 133 -6.34 2.73 -7.86
C LYS A 133 -5.55 2.61 -6.55
N PRO A 134 -5.74 1.54 -5.74
CA PRO A 134 -5.03 1.39 -4.48
C PRO A 134 -3.56 1.02 -4.74
N LEU A 135 -2.75 1.05 -3.68
CA LEU A 135 -1.36 0.60 -3.70
C LEU A 135 -1.19 -0.63 -2.81
N VAL A 136 -0.33 -1.55 -3.22
CA VAL A 136 0.28 -2.47 -2.25
C VAL A 136 1.09 -1.64 -1.27
N SER A 137 0.98 -1.93 0.03
CA SER A 137 1.66 -1.17 1.08
C SER A 137 2.22 -2.10 2.15
N THR A 138 3.50 -1.92 2.50
CA THR A 138 4.14 -2.55 3.66
C THR A 138 5.12 -1.57 4.30
N SER A 139 5.56 -1.80 5.52
CA SER A 139 6.53 -0.92 6.19
C SER A 139 7.83 -0.82 5.40
N ALA A 140 8.43 0.37 5.34
CA ALA A 140 9.75 0.58 4.76
C ALA A 140 10.81 0.07 5.74
N ASN A 141 11.17 -1.20 5.63
CA ASN A 141 12.35 -1.78 6.27
C ASN A 141 12.80 -3.05 5.54
N LEU A 142 14.08 -3.35 5.55
CA LEU A 142 14.50 -4.71 5.20
C LEU A 142 14.08 -5.70 6.31
N SER A 143 13.98 -6.98 5.95
CA SER A 143 13.60 -8.03 6.91
C SER A 143 14.55 -8.03 8.11
N GLY A 144 13.98 -7.98 9.33
CA GLY A 144 14.74 -7.92 10.58
C GLY A 144 15.25 -6.54 11.00
N LEU A 145 15.12 -5.49 10.16
CA LEU A 145 15.51 -4.12 10.49
C LEU A 145 14.33 -3.29 11.02
N PRO A 146 14.60 -2.22 11.81
CA PRO A 146 13.55 -1.29 12.23
C PRO A 146 12.93 -0.54 11.04
N PRO A 147 11.63 -0.18 11.13
CA PRO A 147 10.96 0.63 10.12
C PRO A 147 11.57 2.04 10.03
N CYS A 148 11.79 2.49 8.80
CA CYS A 148 12.27 3.83 8.48
C CYS A 148 11.21 4.87 8.85
N ARG A 149 11.64 5.98 9.43
CA ARG A 149 10.85 7.15 9.82
C ARG A 149 11.24 8.41 9.08
N THR A 150 12.40 8.40 8.42
CA THR A 150 12.90 9.52 7.63
C THR A 150 13.35 9.07 6.24
N ILE A 151 13.51 10.02 5.32
CA ILE A 151 14.00 9.78 3.96
C ILE A 151 15.44 9.24 4.02
N GLU A 152 16.25 9.74 4.94
CA GLU A 152 17.63 9.30 5.16
C GLU A 152 17.68 7.84 5.60
N GLU A 153 16.77 7.41 6.49
CA GLU A 153 16.67 6.02 6.90
C GLU A 153 16.20 5.12 5.74
N VAL A 154 15.32 5.61 4.87
CA VAL A 154 14.92 4.89 3.64
C VAL A 154 16.13 4.73 2.72
N ARG A 155 16.85 5.81 2.41
CA ARG A 155 18.05 5.75 1.54
C ARG A 155 19.14 4.86 2.13
N ALA A 156 19.37 4.92 3.44
CA ALA A 156 20.35 4.08 4.12
C ALA A 156 20.03 2.58 4.02
N GLN A 157 18.75 2.20 4.02
CA GLN A 157 18.35 0.79 3.90
C GLN A 157 18.17 0.32 2.44
N PHE A 158 17.66 1.18 1.55
CA PHE A 158 17.21 0.80 0.22
C PHE A 158 18.09 1.35 -0.93
N GLY A 159 19.09 2.18 -0.61
CA GLY A 159 20.00 2.82 -1.55
C GLY A 159 19.71 4.31 -1.76
N ASP A 160 20.74 5.09 -2.07
CA ASP A 160 20.65 6.56 -2.21
C ASP A 160 19.68 7.00 -3.30
N ASP A 161 19.59 6.22 -4.38
CA ASP A 161 18.72 6.46 -5.54
C ASP A 161 17.31 5.84 -5.39
N PHE A 162 16.97 5.28 -4.21
CA PHE A 162 15.65 4.68 -4.02
C PHE A 162 14.56 5.76 -4.14
N PRO A 163 13.50 5.54 -4.94
CA PRO A 163 12.49 6.57 -5.18
C PRO A 163 11.63 6.80 -3.94
N VAL A 164 11.64 8.03 -3.45
CA VAL A 164 10.83 8.50 -2.31
C VAL A 164 9.89 9.60 -2.79
N VAL A 165 8.65 9.57 -2.28
CA VAL A 165 7.58 10.56 -2.54
C VAL A 165 7.42 11.49 -1.36
#